data_AF-A0AA95D799-F1
#
_entry.id   AF-A0AA95D799-F1
#
_cell.length_a   1.000
_cell.length_b   1.000
_cell.length_c   1.000
_cell.angle_alpha   90.00
_cell.angle_beta   90.00
_cell.angle_gamma   90.00
#
_symmetry.space_group_name_H-M   'P 1'
#
loop_
_entity.id
_entity.type
_entity.pdbx_description
1 polymer ?
#
loop_
_entity_poly.entity_id
_entity_poly.type
_entity_poly.pdbx_seq_one_letter_code
_entity_poly.pdbx_strand_id
1 'polypeptide(L)'
;MQSFEEMTNLSKDLIAKLNDQFVVNPLKQRIVQESADGTVKYLFELPDGMLIETVLMRQHYGLSVCVTTQVGCNIGCTFCAWFD
;
A
#
# COMPACT_ATOMS: atom_id res chain seq x y z
N MET A 1 -1.84 -1.82 -13.21
CA MET A 1 -0.89 -0.78 -13.59
C MET A 1 0.36 -0.90 -12.75
N GLN A 2 1.40 -1.52 -13.32
CA GLN A 2 2.70 -1.76 -12.69
C GLN A 2 3.81 -0.94 -13.36
N SER A 3 3.57 -0.33 -14.52
CA SER A 3 4.52 0.52 -15.23
C SER A 3 3.84 1.68 -15.96
N PHE A 4 4.60 2.74 -16.27
CA PHE A 4 4.13 3.83 -17.14
C PHE A 4 3.91 3.35 -18.59
N GLU A 5 4.53 2.25 -19.02
CA GLU A 5 4.37 1.68 -20.37
C GLU A 5 2.96 1.12 -20.63
N GLU A 6 2.20 0.81 -19.58
CA GLU A 6 0.80 0.41 -19.69
C GLU A 6 -0.13 1.58 -20.08
N MET A 7 0.35 2.83 -20.01
CA MET A 7 -0.43 4.04 -20.32
C MET A 7 -0.41 4.34 -21.83
N THR A 8 -1.07 3.49 -22.63
CA THR A 8 -1.08 3.56 -24.10
C THR A 8 -1.72 4.82 -24.69
N ASN A 9 -2.40 5.62 -23.85
CA ASN A 9 -2.97 6.91 -24.21
C ASN A 9 -1.99 8.09 -24.10
N LEU A 10 -0.74 7.85 -23.68
CA LEU A 10 0.31 8.87 -23.54
C LEU A 10 1.37 8.76 -24.64
N SER A 11 2.06 9.85 -24.93
CA SER A 11 3.18 9.83 -25.89
C SER A 11 4.40 9.13 -25.29
N LYS A 12 5.22 8.51 -26.15
CA LYS A 12 6.47 7.85 -25.73
C LYS A 12 7.42 8.80 -25.02
N ASP A 13 7.51 10.05 -25.49
CA ASP A 13 8.36 11.07 -24.87
C ASP A 13 7.90 11.40 -23.44
N LEU A 14 6.60 11.40 -23.18
CA LEU A 14 6.07 11.62 -21.83
C LEU A 14 6.33 10.41 -20.94
N ILE A 15 6.11 9.20 -21.44
CA ILE A 15 6.40 7.96 -20.70
C ILE A 15 7.90 7.90 -20.33
N ALA A 16 8.80 8.23 -21.26
CA ALA A 16 10.24 8.29 -20.99
C ALA A 16 10.59 9.27 -19.86
N LYS A 17 9.99 10.47 -19.86
CA LYS A 17 10.17 11.45 -18.77
C LYS A 17 9.62 10.95 -17.43
N LEU A 18 8.47 10.27 -17.45
CA LEU A 18 7.87 9.71 -16.24
C LEU A 18 8.74 8.60 -15.65
N ASN A 19 9.28 7.72 -16.49
CA ASN A 19 10.21 6.67 -16.06
C ASN A 19 11.53 7.24 -15.48
N ASP A 20 12.03 8.36 -16.00
CA ASP A 20 13.27 8.99 -15.52
C ASP A 20 13.10 9.69 -14.16
N GLN A 21 11.93 10.28 -13.92
CA GLN A 21 11.72 11.20 -12.79
C GLN A 21 10.80 10.66 -11.68
N PHE A 22 10.02 9.62 -11.96
CA PHE A 22 8.99 9.12 -11.04
C PHE A 22 9.02 7.60 -10.92
N VAL A 23 8.43 7.10 -9.83
CA VAL A 23 8.27 5.68 -9.56
C VAL A 23 6.77 5.35 -9.49
N VAL A 24 6.34 4.35 -10.25
CA VAL A 24 5.00 3.76 -10.11
C VAL A 24 5.05 2.70 -9.00
N ASN A 25 4.06 2.72 -8.12
CA ASN A 25 3.86 1.70 -7.08
C ASN A 25 5.13 1.46 -6.23
N PRO A 26 5.57 2.44 -5.43
CA PRO A 26 6.80 2.34 -4.64
C PRO A 26 6.71 1.35 -3.46
N LEU A 27 5.53 0.78 -3.20
CA LEU A 27 5.29 -0.12 -2.08
C LEU A 27 5.67 -1.55 -2.45
N LYS A 28 6.48 -2.20 -1.61
CA LYS A 28 6.82 -3.61 -1.77
C LYS A 28 5.96 -4.46 -0.84
N GLN A 29 5.18 -5.37 -1.40
CA GLN A 29 4.42 -6.35 -0.62
C GLN A 29 5.39 -7.34 0.04
N ARG A 30 5.36 -7.45 1.36
CA ARG A 30 6.20 -8.38 2.13
C ARG A 30 5.43 -9.60 2.59
N ILE A 31 4.28 -9.39 3.22
CA ILE A 31 3.44 -10.47 3.77
C ILE A 31 1.99 -10.21 3.39
N VAL A 32 1.27 -11.28 3.08
CA VAL A 32 -0.18 -11.28 2.92
C VAL A 32 -0.75 -12.37 3.81
N GLN A 33 -1.73 -12.01 4.62
CA GLN A 33 -2.45 -12.94 5.48
C GLN A 33 -3.93 -12.81 5.18
N GLU A 34 -4.57 -13.93 4.86
CA GLU A 34 -6.01 -13.98 4.60
C GLU A 34 -6.70 -14.76 5.71
N SER A 35 -7.73 -14.14 6.28
CA SER A 35 -8.60 -14.72 7.29
C SER A 35 -9.71 -15.53 6.63
N ALA A 36 -10.34 -16.44 7.39
CA ALA A 36 -11.43 -17.29 6.90
C ALA A 36 -12.67 -16.51 6.45
N ASP A 37 -12.85 -15.28 6.94
CA ASP A 37 -13.92 -14.36 6.53
C ASP A 37 -13.58 -13.56 5.25
N GLY A 38 -12.42 -13.80 4.64
CA GLY A 38 -11.94 -13.12 3.45
C GLY A 38 -11.33 -11.73 3.73
N THR A 39 -11.16 -11.35 5.00
CA THR A 39 -10.36 -10.19 5.39
C THR A 39 -8.89 -10.45 5.07
N VAL A 40 -8.25 -9.53 4.35
CA VAL A 40 -6.85 -9.66 3.92
C VAL A 40 -6.01 -8.56 4.57
N LYS A 41 -4.99 -8.97 5.34
CA LYS A 41 -3.98 -8.09 5.92
C LYS A 41 -2.73 -8.11 5.05
N TYR A 42 -2.28 -6.93 4.65
CA TYR A 42 -1.07 -6.70 3.88
C TYR A 42 -0.03 -6.00 4.74
N LEU A 43 1.20 -6.52 4.72
CA LEU A 43 2.39 -5.83 5.22
C LEU A 43 3.17 -5.29 4.02
N PHE A 44 3.25 -3.98 3.91
CA PHE A 44 4.01 -3.29 2.88
C PHE A 44 5.30 -2.70 3.46
N GLU A 45 6.36 -2.74 2.67
CA GLU A 45 7.61 -2.03 2.91
C GLU A 45 7.64 -0.77 2.06
N LEU A 46 7.94 0.35 2.71
CA LEU A 46 8.14 1.67 2.12
C LEU A 46 9.55 1.80 1.53
N PRO A 47 9.82 2.81 0.67
CA PRO A 47 11.14 3.02 0.08
C PRO A 47 12.29 3.23 1.09
N ASP A 48 11.97 3.71 2.29
CA ASP A 48 12.92 3.91 3.39
C ASP A 48 13.12 2.65 4.25
N GLY A 49 12.51 1.52 3.86
CA GLY A 49 12.58 0.24 4.57
C GLY A 49 11.62 0.11 5.75
N MET A 50 10.85 1.15 6.06
CA MET A 50 9.83 1.08 7.11
C MET A 50 8.64 0.22 6.66
N LEU A 51 7.93 -0.37 7.63
CA LEU A 51 6.80 -1.23 7.38
C LEU A 51 5.48 -0.54 7.75
N ILE A 52 4.46 -0.76 6.94
CA ILE A 52 3.09 -0.32 7.22
C ILE A 52 2.11 -1.45 6.94
N GLU A 53 0.96 -1.39 7.62
CA GLU A 53 -0.11 -2.35 7.45
C GLU A 53 -1.30 -1.73 6.70
N THR A 54 -1.93 -2.54 5.86
CA THR A 54 -3.19 -2.22 5.18
C THR A 54 -4.10 -3.42 5.32
N VAL A 55 -5.37 -3.20 5.67
CA VAL A 55 -6.35 -4.29 5.81
C VAL A 55 -7.49 -4.06 4.84
N LEU A 56 -7.75 -5.04 3.98
CA LEU A 56 -8.89 -5.09 3.08
C LEU A 56 -9.97 -5.98 3.68
N MET A 57 -11.13 -5.40 3.96
CA MET A 57 -12.30 -6.09 4.49
C MET A 57 -13.39 -6.17 3.42
N ARG A 58 -14.00 -7.34 3.28
CA ARG A 58 -15.11 -7.59 2.36
C ARG A 58 -16.43 -7.49 3.12
N GLN A 59 -17.25 -6.52 2.75
CA GLN A 59 -18.57 -6.30 3.32
C GLN A 59 -19.64 -6.62 2.27
N HIS A 60 -20.86 -6.91 2.72
CA HIS A 60 -21.99 -7.16 1.81
C HIS A 60 -22.31 -5.96 0.91
N TYR A 61 -22.01 -4.74 1.36
CA TYR A 61 -22.22 -3.50 0.61
C TYR A 61 -20.98 -3.00 -0.15
N GLY A 62 -19.86 -3.72 -0.11
CA GLY A 62 -18.64 -3.33 -0.81
C GLY A 62 -17.35 -3.62 -0.04
N LEU A 63 -16.27 -2.95 -0.44
CA LEU A 63 -14.95 -3.11 0.18
C LEU A 63 -14.69 -1.96 1.15
N SER A 64 -14.09 -2.28 2.30
CA SER A 64 -13.55 -1.30 3.24
C SER A 64 -12.04 -1.52 3.37
N VAL A 65 -11.26 -0.43 3.30
CA VAL A 65 -9.80 -0.48 3.40
C VAL A 65 -9.35 0.33 4.59
N CYS A 66 -8.62 -0.32 5.50
CA CYS A 66 -7.87 0.36 6.56
C CYS A 66 -6.53 0.81 5.98
N VAL A 67 -6.22 2.10 6.12
CA VAL A 67 -4.99 2.71 5.64
C VAL A 67 -4.16 3.24 6.80
N THR A 68 -2.85 3.10 6.69
CA THR A 68 -1.90 3.67 7.65
C THR A 68 -1.56 5.11 7.25
N THR A 69 -1.58 6.03 8.22
CA THR A 69 -1.30 7.46 7.99
C THR A 69 0.11 7.88 8.40
N GLN A 70 0.73 7.17 9.34
CA GLN A 70 2.06 7.43 9.89
C GLN A 70 2.75 6.10 10.18
N VAL A 71 4.07 6.06 10.10
CA VAL A 71 4.84 4.93 10.62
C VAL A 71 5.02 5.15 12.12
N GLY A 72 4.33 4.35 12.93
CA GLY A 72 4.23 4.56 14.36
C GLY A 72 3.28 5.70 14.74
N CYS A 73 3.05 5.87 16.04
CA CYS A 73 2.22 6.96 16.57
C CYS A 73 2.69 7.38 17.97
N ASN A 74 3.03 8.66 18.13
CA ASN A 74 3.59 9.19 19.38
C ASN A 74 2.54 9.60 20.43
N ILE A 75 1.25 9.25 20.22
CA ILE A 75 0.19 9.56 21.19
C ILE A 75 0.31 8.66 22.43
N GLY A 76 0.82 7.43 22.28
CA GLY A 76 1.04 6.52 23.41
C GLY A 76 -0.23 5.92 24.00
N CYS A 77 -1.28 5.70 23.19
CA CYS A 77 -2.50 5.02 23.62
C CYS A 77 -2.18 3.57 24.07
N THR A 78 -2.44 3.24 25.34
CA THR A 78 -2.08 1.94 25.95
C THR A 78 -2.80 0.73 25.39
N PHE A 79 -3.86 0.94 24.60
CA PHE A 79 -4.66 -0.13 23.96
C PHE A 79 -4.31 -0.31 22.48
N CYS A 80 -3.42 0.51 21.91
CA CYS A 80 -3.04 0.42 20.51
C CYS A 80 -1.82 -0.51 20.34
N ALA A 81 -1.94 -1.50 19.45
CA ALA A 81 -0.92 -2.50 19.16
C ALA A 81 0.24 -2.02 18.25
N TRP A 82 0.41 -0.70 18.08
CA TRP A 82 1.43 -0.14 17.17
C TRP A 82 2.87 -0.23 17.72
N PHE A 83 3.05 -0.76 18.93
CA PHE A 83 4.34 -0.89 19.59
C PHE A 83 4.90 -2.34 19.60
N ASP A 84 4.26 -3.28 18.87
CA ASP A 84 4.72 -4.67 18.75
C ASP A 84 5.37 -4.97 17.39
#